data_AF-T0G4E9-F1
#
_entry.id   AF-T0G4E9-F1
#
_cell.length_a   1.000
_cell.length_b   1.000
_cell.length_c   1.000
_cell.angle_alpha   90.00
_cell.angle_beta   90.00
_cell.angle_gamma   90.00
#
_symmetry.space_group_name_H-M   'P 1'
#
loop_
_entity.id
_entity.type
_entity.pdbx_description
1 polymer ?
#
loop_
_entity_poly.entity_id
_entity_poly.type
_entity_poly.pdbx_seq_one_letter_code
_entity_poly.pdbx_strand_id
1 'polypeptide(L)'
;MKPKLFIRVASVLMLVFAIGHSIGHFTRYNTTDPQALKAISTMQQSRIPMDGVTSTYDQFYTGMSLNLSIVLISLTILLWLLSNLSESNPNAALKLLIPVFFCITCFGVTGFLYFFPVPTLVASLGALSLLVSIFLLNKS
;
A
#
# COMPACT_ATOMS: atom_id res chain seq x y z
N MET A 1 -11.30 -23.65 -7.53
CA MET A 1 -10.12 -22.77 -7.60
C MET A 1 -9.45 -22.73 -6.24
N LYS A 2 -8.11 -22.69 -6.15
CA LYS A 2 -7.41 -22.75 -4.85
C LYS A 2 -7.32 -21.34 -4.21
N PRO A 3 -7.73 -21.14 -2.94
CA PRO A 3 -7.61 -19.85 -2.25
C PRO A 3 -6.21 -19.25 -2.33
N LYS A 4 -5.18 -20.09 -2.15
CA LYS A 4 -3.76 -19.73 -2.28
C LYS A 4 -3.42 -18.90 -3.51
N LEU A 5 -4.01 -19.21 -4.67
CA LEU A 5 -3.72 -18.50 -5.91
C LEU A 5 -4.15 -17.04 -5.82
N PHE A 6 -5.34 -16.77 -5.27
CA PHE A 6 -5.84 -15.40 -5.13
C PHE A 6 -5.04 -14.59 -4.10
N ILE A 7 -4.57 -15.24 -3.02
CA ILE A 7 -3.68 -14.60 -2.05
C ILE A 7 -2.33 -14.27 -2.70
N ARG A 8 -1.79 -15.15 -3.55
CA ARG A 8 -0.56 -14.88 -4.34
C ARG A 8 -0.73 -13.72 -5.30
N VAL A 9 -1.86 -13.64 -6.00
CA VAL A 9 -2.18 -12.50 -6.89
C VAL A 9 -2.21 -11.20 -6.07
N ALA A 10 -2.88 -11.19 -4.93
CA ALA A 10 -2.90 -10.01 -4.05
C ALA A 10 -1.48 -9.63 -3.56
N SER A 11 -0.64 -10.61 -3.21
CA SER A 11 0.76 -10.38 -2.84
C SER A 11 1.55 -9.70 -3.96
N VAL A 12 1.44 -10.20 -5.20
CA VAL A 12 2.10 -9.59 -6.37
C VAL A 12 1.57 -8.18 -6.65
N LEU A 13 0.27 -7.95 -6.50
CA LEU A 13 -0.32 -6.61 -6.67
C LEU A 13 0.20 -5.62 -5.61
N MET A 14 0.38 -6.06 -4.35
CA MET A 14 0.99 -5.22 -3.31
C MET A 14 2.46 -4.92 -3.61
N LEU A 15 3.19 -5.86 -4.24
CA LEU A 15 4.56 -5.60 -4.70
C LEU A 15 4.59 -4.55 -5.81
N VAL A 16 3.70 -4.67 -6.80
CA VAL A 16 3.56 -3.69 -7.89
C VAL A 16 3.21 -2.32 -7.31
N PHE A 17 2.31 -2.26 -6.33
CA PHE A 17 1.99 -1.02 -5.63
C PHE A 17 3.23 -0.47 -4.89
N ALA A 18 3.94 -1.29 -4.12
CA ALA A 18 5.15 -0.86 -3.41
C ALA A 18 6.20 -0.25 -4.36
N ILE A 19 6.43 -0.90 -5.51
CA ILE A 19 7.37 -0.43 -6.53
C ILE A 19 6.88 0.89 -7.13
N GLY A 20 5.63 0.94 -7.60
CA GLY A 20 5.07 2.14 -8.22
C GLY A 20 5.03 3.34 -7.26
N HIS A 21 4.64 3.10 -6.01
CA HIS A 21 4.65 4.12 -4.95
C HIS A 21 6.07 4.64 -4.71
N SER A 22 7.05 3.74 -4.59
CA SER A 22 8.44 4.12 -4.35
C SER A 22 9.03 4.91 -5.51
N ILE A 23 8.78 4.48 -6.76
CA ILE A 23 9.18 5.24 -7.96
C ILE A 23 8.56 6.64 -7.90
N GLY A 24 7.23 6.74 -7.74
CA GLY A 24 6.53 8.03 -7.68
C GLY A 24 7.08 8.95 -6.59
N HIS A 25 7.42 8.41 -5.43
CA HIS A 25 8.05 9.18 -4.35
C HIS A 25 9.43 9.71 -4.74
N PHE A 26 10.32 8.85 -5.25
CA PHE A 26 11.69 9.25 -5.58
C PHE A 26 11.79 10.12 -6.84
N THR A 27 10.81 10.05 -7.73
CA THR A 27 10.75 10.90 -8.94
C THR A 27 9.89 12.15 -8.76
N ARG A 28 9.33 12.42 -7.57
CA ARG A 28 8.40 13.55 -7.36
C ARG A 28 9.00 14.92 -7.62
N TYR A 29 10.33 15.04 -7.59
CA TYR A 29 11.05 16.27 -7.91
C TYR A 29 11.26 16.47 -9.42
N ASN A 30 11.04 15.43 -10.23
CA ASN A 30 11.24 15.45 -11.67
C ASN A 30 9.98 16.02 -12.35
N THR A 31 9.78 17.33 -12.22
CA THR A 31 8.69 18.06 -12.86
C THR A 31 9.21 19.34 -13.50
N THR A 32 8.63 19.71 -14.63
CA THR A 32 8.92 20.98 -15.31
C THR A 32 7.85 22.04 -15.04
N ASP A 33 6.79 21.70 -14.30
CA ASP A 33 5.73 22.65 -13.93
C ASP A 33 6.25 23.67 -12.90
N PRO A 34 6.29 24.98 -13.24
CA PRO A 34 6.74 26.01 -12.32
C PRO A 34 5.96 26.07 -11.00
N GLN A 35 4.66 25.75 -11.01
CA GLN A 35 3.84 25.76 -9.80
C GLN A 35 4.22 24.61 -8.86
N ALA A 36 4.39 23.41 -9.41
CA ALA A 36 4.87 22.25 -8.66
C ALA A 36 6.26 22.49 -8.07
N LEU A 37 7.20 23.05 -8.85
CA LEU A 37 8.55 23.40 -8.38
C LEU A 37 8.51 24.40 -7.22
N LYS A 38 7.66 25.43 -7.31
CA LYS A 38 7.46 26.41 -6.23
C LYS A 38 6.91 25.75 -4.96
N ALA A 39 5.94 24.85 -5.09
CA ALA A 39 5.37 24.12 -3.96
C ALA A 39 6.40 23.22 -3.28
N ILE A 40 7.16 22.44 -4.06
CA ILE A 40 8.26 21.59 -3.58
C ILE A 40 9.30 22.44 -2.83
N SER A 41 9.76 23.54 -3.45
CA SER A 41 10.73 24.44 -2.83
C SER A 41 10.22 25.01 -1.50
N THR A 42 8.93 25.37 -1.44
CA THR A 42 8.29 25.82 -0.20
C THR A 42 8.32 24.72 0.86
N MET A 43 7.91 23.48 0.53
CA MET A 43 7.93 22.35 1.47
C MET A 43 9.34 22.06 2.00
N GLN A 44 10.37 22.20 1.16
CA GLN A 44 11.78 21.99 1.52
C GLN A 44 12.33 23.09 2.44
N GLN A 45 11.78 24.31 2.39
CA GLN A 45 12.23 25.44 3.22
C GLN A 45 11.39 25.60 4.49
N SER A 46 10.11 25.20 4.47
CA SER A 46 9.20 25.30 5.60
C SER A 46 9.56 24.29 6.69
N ARG A 47 10.26 24.77 7.72
CA ARG A 47 10.55 24.01 8.95
C ARG A 47 9.35 24.03 9.89
N ILE A 48 9.00 22.86 10.41
CA ILE A 48 7.88 22.70 11.34
C ILE A 48 8.40 22.04 12.62
N PRO A 49 8.20 22.67 13.79
CA PRO A 49 8.49 22.05 15.06
C PRO A 49 7.44 20.98 15.35
N MET A 50 7.88 19.72 15.47
CA MET A 50 7.06 18.60 15.89
C MET A 50 7.72 17.95 17.09
N ASP A 51 7.08 18.06 18.26
CA ASP A 51 7.52 17.43 19.51
C ASP A 51 9.01 17.65 19.84
N GLY A 52 9.47 18.90 19.76
CA GLY A 52 10.86 19.27 20.06
C GLY A 52 11.88 19.01 18.94
N VAL A 53 11.48 18.35 17.84
CA VAL A 53 12.32 18.15 16.65
C VAL A 53 11.88 19.10 15.54
N THR A 54 12.83 19.79 14.91
CA THR A 54 12.56 20.67 13.77
C THR A 54 12.96 19.98 12.46
N SER A 55 11.98 19.58 11.66
CA SER A 55 12.17 19.01 10.31
C SER A 55 11.48 19.88 9.27
N THR A 56 11.88 19.79 8.01
CA THR A 56 11.14 20.43 6.92
C THR A 56 9.85 19.65 6.64
N TYR A 57 8.82 20.31 6.11
CA TYR A 57 7.59 19.62 5.71
C TYR A 57 7.87 18.53 4.67
N ASP A 58 8.85 18.78 3.78
CA ASP A 58 9.32 17.80 2.81
C ASP A 58 9.94 16.54 3.44
N GLN A 59 10.72 16.69 4.52
CA GLN A 59 11.25 15.56 5.29
C GLN A 59 10.14 14.77 5.97
N PHE A 60 9.15 15.46 6.55
CA PHE A 60 8.00 14.81 7.17
C PHE A 60 7.18 14.01 6.15
N TYR A 61 6.88 14.62 4.99
CA TYR A 61 6.21 13.93 3.88
C TYR A 61 7.00 12.72 3.39
N THR A 62 8.33 12.84 3.30
CA THR A 62 9.23 11.73 2.95
C THR A 62 9.15 10.59 3.95
N GLY A 63 9.22 10.88 5.26
CA GLY A 63 9.07 9.86 6.29
C GLY A 63 7.73 9.12 6.22
N MET A 64 6.62 9.84 6.06
CA MET A 64 5.29 9.22 5.89
C MET A 64 5.21 8.34 4.64
N SER A 65 5.78 8.82 3.52
CA SER A 65 5.83 8.07 2.27
C SER A 65 6.65 6.79 2.41
N LEU A 66 7.83 6.85 3.04
CA LEU A 66 8.67 5.67 3.27
C LEU A 66 7.97 4.65 4.18
N ASN A 67 7.25 5.11 5.21
CA ASN A 67 6.44 4.22 6.05
C ASN A 67 5.39 3.45 5.22
N LEU A 68 4.73 4.10 4.26
CA LEU A 68 3.79 3.41 3.36
C LEU A 68 4.50 2.35 2.49
N SER A 69 5.67 2.67 1.91
CA SER A 69 6.45 1.68 1.16
C SER A 69 6.84 0.48 2.03
N ILE A 70 7.26 0.70 3.28
CA ILE A 70 7.60 -0.37 4.23
C ILE A 70 6.37 -1.25 4.51
N VAL A 71 5.20 -0.64 4.75
CA VAL A 71 3.95 -1.38 4.97
C VAL A 71 3.55 -2.20 3.74
N LEU A 72 3.65 -1.65 2.53
CA LEU A 72 3.32 -2.38 1.30
C LEU A 72 4.26 -3.58 1.05
N ILE A 73 5.56 -3.42 1.32
CA ILE A 73 6.53 -4.52 1.26
C ILE A 73 6.19 -5.58 2.31
N SER A 74 5.86 -5.14 3.53
CA SER A 74 5.48 -6.04 4.63
C SER A 74 4.20 -6.82 4.30
N LEU A 75 3.20 -6.17 3.70
CA LEU A 75 1.97 -6.81 3.21
C LEU A 75 2.25 -7.79 2.08
N THR A 76 3.17 -7.47 1.17
CA THR A 76 3.61 -8.39 0.10
C THR A 76 4.11 -9.70 0.70
N ILE A 77 5.04 -9.61 1.67
CA ILE A 77 5.61 -10.77 2.36
C ILE A 77 4.56 -11.50 3.19
N LEU A 78 3.75 -10.77 3.96
CA LEU A 78 2.69 -11.34 4.80
C LEU A 78 1.70 -12.14 3.95
N LEU A 79 1.21 -11.59 2.85
CA LEU A 79 0.31 -12.29 1.93
C LEU A 79 0.99 -13.52 1.32
N TRP A 80 2.28 -13.44 1.01
CA TRP A 80 3.04 -14.60 0.54
C TRP A 80 3.02 -15.73 1.58
N LEU A 81 3.25 -15.41 2.86
CA LEU A 81 3.21 -16.38 3.97
C LEU A 81 1.78 -16.91 4.22
N LEU A 82 0.78 -16.03 4.26
CA LEU A 82 -0.62 -16.41 4.45
C LEU A 82 -1.14 -17.32 3.33
N SER A 83 -0.62 -17.18 2.12
CA SER A 83 -0.99 -18.09 1.02
C SER A 83 -0.51 -19.53 1.28
N ASN A 84 0.66 -19.71 1.90
CA ASN A 84 1.14 -21.04 2.31
C ASN A 84 0.33 -21.54 3.51
N LEU A 85 0.06 -20.67 4.48
CA LEU A 85 -0.77 -20.98 5.64
C LEU A 85 -2.20 -21.41 5.24
N SER A 86 -2.74 -20.87 4.15
CA SER A 86 -4.07 -21.23 3.66
C SER A 86 -4.22 -22.70 3.25
N GLU A 87 -3.10 -23.39 2.95
CA GLU A 87 -3.11 -24.83 2.65
C GLU A 87 -2.97 -25.69 3.91
N SER A 88 -2.16 -25.25 4.89
CA SER A 88 -1.90 -26.02 6.11
C SER A 88 -2.88 -25.74 7.25
N ASN A 89 -3.40 -24.51 7.35
CA ASN A 89 -4.35 -24.06 8.35
C ASN A 89 -5.32 -22.99 7.78
N PRO A 90 -6.36 -23.41 7.04
CA PRO A 90 -7.32 -22.52 6.38
C PRO A 90 -8.02 -21.54 7.33
N ASN A 91 -8.40 -22.00 8.52
CA ASN A 91 -9.10 -21.18 9.51
C ASN A 91 -8.23 -20.06 10.09
N ALA A 92 -6.95 -20.34 10.37
CA ALA A 92 -6.02 -19.31 10.81
C ALA A 92 -5.77 -18.28 9.70
N ALA A 93 -5.56 -18.75 8.46
CA ALA A 93 -5.38 -17.87 7.31
C ALA A 93 -6.60 -16.96 7.09
N LEU A 94 -7.82 -17.50 7.17
CA LEU A 94 -9.07 -16.72 7.04
C LEU A 94 -9.11 -15.56 8.05
N LYS A 95 -8.88 -15.84 9.33
CA LYS A 95 -8.91 -14.83 10.40
C LYS A 95 -7.89 -13.72 10.18
N LEU A 96 -6.71 -14.06 9.68
CA LEU A 96 -5.63 -13.09 9.40
C LEU A 96 -5.85 -12.31 8.10
N LEU A 97 -6.57 -12.87 7.13
CA LEU A 97 -6.87 -12.19 5.86
C LEU A 97 -7.92 -11.08 6.01
N ILE A 98 -8.84 -11.18 6.96
CA ILE A 98 -9.89 -10.16 7.20
C ILE A 98 -9.30 -8.76 7.47
N PRO A 99 -8.40 -8.55 8.46
CA PRO A 99 -7.82 -7.23 8.69
C PRO A 99 -6.93 -6.77 7.53
N VAL A 100 -6.27 -7.69 6.83
CA VAL A 100 -5.46 -7.35 5.64
C VAL A 100 -6.35 -6.86 4.49
N PHE A 101 -7.48 -7.53 4.25
CA PHE A 101 -8.49 -7.10 3.28
C PHE A 101 -9.03 -5.71 3.60
N PHE A 102 -9.35 -5.45 4.87
CA PHE A 102 -9.76 -4.12 5.32
C PHE A 102 -8.69 -3.05 5.01
N CYS A 103 -7.44 -3.31 5.37
CA CYS A 103 -6.32 -2.40 5.11
C CYS A 103 -6.16 -2.07 3.61
N ILE A 104 -6.13 -3.10 2.74
CA ILE A 104 -5.97 -2.90 1.30
C ILE A 104 -7.18 -2.19 0.69
N THR A 105 -8.39 -2.45 1.19
CA THR A 105 -9.60 -1.72 0.79
C THR A 105 -9.50 -0.25 1.15
N CYS A 106 -9.05 0.07 2.35
CA CYS A 106 -8.81 1.45 2.78
C CYS A 106 -7.77 2.16 1.91
N PHE A 107 -6.70 1.48 1.48
CA PHE A 107 -5.76 2.03 0.49
C PHE A 107 -6.42 2.32 -0.85
N GLY A 108 -7.36 1.49 -1.30
CA GLY A 108 -8.16 1.77 -2.50
C GLY A 108 -9.00 3.05 -2.35
N VAL A 109 -9.67 3.20 -1.21
CA VAL A 109 -10.51 4.37 -0.91
C VAL A 109 -9.67 5.65 -0.82
N THR A 110 -8.58 5.65 -0.05
CA THR A 110 -7.71 6.83 0.04
C THR A 110 -7.04 7.13 -1.29
N GLY A 111 -6.64 6.09 -2.04
CA GLY A 111 -6.23 6.13 -3.44
C GLY A 111 -7.16 6.98 -4.29
N PHE A 112 -8.46 6.65 -4.23
CA PHE A 112 -9.50 7.30 -5.03
C PHE A 112 -9.75 8.75 -4.62
N LEU A 113 -9.73 9.05 -3.33
CA LEU A 113 -10.08 10.37 -2.79
C LEU A 113 -8.95 11.40 -2.91
N TYR A 114 -7.69 10.98 -2.73
CA TYR A 114 -6.57 11.90 -2.52
C TYR A 114 -5.45 11.78 -3.55
N PHE A 115 -5.42 10.71 -4.35
CA PHE A 115 -4.33 10.44 -5.27
C PHE A 115 -4.84 10.40 -6.72
N PHE A 116 -4.43 9.39 -7.47
CA PHE A 116 -4.74 9.22 -8.88
C PHE A 116 -5.15 7.75 -9.15
N PRO A 117 -5.73 7.43 -10.32
CA PRO A 117 -6.44 6.16 -10.52
C PRO A 117 -5.59 4.88 -10.39
N VAL A 118 -4.27 4.95 -10.60
CA VAL A 118 -3.41 3.75 -10.66
C VAL A 118 -3.29 3.04 -9.31
N PRO A 119 -2.87 3.71 -8.19
CA PRO A 119 -2.95 3.13 -6.85
C PRO A 119 -4.31 2.53 -6.51
N THR A 120 -5.39 3.25 -6.82
CA THR A 120 -6.77 2.79 -6.59
C THR A 120 -7.03 1.47 -7.29
N LEU A 121 -6.73 1.38 -8.59
CA LEU A 121 -6.98 0.19 -9.39
C LEU A 121 -6.22 -1.02 -8.83
N VAL A 122 -4.92 -0.86 -8.55
CA VAL A 122 -4.07 -1.95 -8.03
C VAL A 122 -4.54 -2.42 -6.66
N ALA A 123 -4.88 -1.48 -5.76
CA ALA A 123 -5.41 -1.81 -4.44
C ALA A 123 -6.78 -2.51 -4.51
N SER A 124 -7.70 -2.01 -5.35
CA SER A 124 -9.03 -2.61 -5.53
C SER A 124 -8.96 -4.02 -6.13
N LEU A 125 -8.07 -4.27 -7.10
CA LEU A 125 -7.84 -5.62 -7.63
C LEU A 125 -7.25 -6.55 -6.56
N GLY A 126 -6.35 -6.04 -5.71
CA GLY A 126 -5.80 -6.77 -4.57
C GLY A 126 -6.88 -7.14 -3.56
N ALA A 127 -7.71 -6.18 -3.17
CA ALA A 127 -8.84 -6.37 -2.27
C ALA A 127 -9.86 -7.37 -2.83
N LEU A 128 -10.23 -7.25 -4.11
CA LEU A 128 -11.14 -8.18 -4.77
C LEU A 128 -10.58 -9.60 -4.80
N SER A 129 -9.28 -9.76 -5.09
CA SER A 129 -8.60 -11.05 -5.03
C SER A 129 -8.68 -11.66 -3.63
N LEU A 130 -8.43 -10.87 -2.58
CA LEU A 130 -8.57 -11.36 -1.20
C LEU A 130 -10.01 -11.70 -0.84
N LEU A 131 -11.00 -10.92 -1.29
CA LEU A 131 -12.40 -11.21 -1.06
C LEU A 131 -12.80 -12.58 -1.63
N VAL A 132 -12.34 -12.88 -2.85
CA VAL A 132 -12.55 -14.21 -3.47
C VAL A 132 -11.86 -15.29 -2.63
N SER A 133 -10.63 -15.08 -2.18
CA SER A 133 -9.94 -16.05 -1.31
C SER A 133 -10.68 -16.30 0.00
N ILE A 134 -11.14 -15.25 0.67
CA ILE A 134 -11.89 -15.30 1.93
C ILE A 134 -13.18 -16.12 1.73
N PHE A 135 -13.91 -15.86 0.64
CA PHE A 135 -15.11 -16.61 0.30
C PHE A 135 -14.85 -18.10 0.04
N LEU A 136 -13.74 -18.43 -0.65
CA LEU A 136 -13.37 -19.81 -0.91
C LEU A 136 -12.92 -20.55 0.35
N LEU A 137 -12.20 -19.89 1.25
CA LEU A 137 -11.78 -20.46 2.54
C LEU A 137 -12.96 -20.71 3.48
N ASN A 138 -13.97 -19.84 3.48
CA ASN A 138 -15.14 -20.01 4.33
C ASN A 138 -16.07 -21.16 3.89
N LYS A 139 -15.86 -21.69 2.67
CA LYS A 139 -16.59 -22.85 2.13
C LYS A 139 -15.84 -24.17 2.28
N SER A 140 -14.58 -24.13 2.73
CA SER A 140 -13.71 -25.30 2.88
C SER A 140 -13.74 -25.82 4.31
#